data_AF-A0AB73G4K9-F1
#
_entry.id   AF-A0AB73G4K9-F1
#
_cell.length_a   1.000
_cell.length_b   1.000
_cell.length_c   1.000
_cell.angle_alpha   90.00
_cell.angle_beta   90.00
_cell.angle_gamma   90.00
#
_symmetry.space_group_name_H-M   'P 1'
#
loop_
_entity.id
_entity.type
_entity.pdbx_description
1 polymer ?
#
loop_
_entity_poly.entity_id
_entity_poly.type
_entity_poly.pdbx_seq_one_letter_code
_entity_poly.pdbx_strand_id
1 'polypeptide(L)' 'MAQPDIANVIQAIASETNTPPEIVAKVYAQTWAEFSEGARVFAYLEILVIRRVRQKLRSASDNRQ' A
#
# COMPACT_ATOMS: atom_id res chain seq x y z
N MET A 1 -20.73 1.45 7.24
CA MET A 1 -19.87 1.40 6.04
C MET A 1 -18.71 0.49 6.39
N ALA A 2 -18.58 -0.66 5.72
CA ALA A 2 -17.49 -1.59 5.98
C ALA A 2 -16.21 -0.98 5.42
N GLN A 3 -15.42 -0.33 6.27
CA GLN A 3 -14.06 0.06 5.93
C GLN A 3 -13.34 -1.25 5.59
N PRO A 4 -12.83 -1.45 4.36
CA PRO A 4 -12.13 -2.68 4.04
C PRO A 4 -11.01 -2.83 5.06
N ASP A 5 -11.01 -3.97 5.75
CA ASP A 5 -10.06 -4.22 6.81
C ASP A 5 -8.66 -4.04 6.22
N ILE A 6 -7.91 -3.02 6.68
CA ILE A 6 -6.60 -2.67 6.12
C ILE A 6 -5.68 -3.92 6.13
N ALA A 7 -5.89 -4.81 7.11
CA ALA A 7 -5.27 -6.13 7.17
C ALA A 7 -5.53 -7.00 5.92
N ASN A 8 -6.77 -7.05 5.42
CA ASN A 8 -7.11 -7.79 4.20
C ASN A 8 -6.43 -7.20 2.96
N VAL A 9 -6.32 -5.87 2.89
CA VAL A 9 -5.63 -5.17 1.80
C VAL A 9 -4.13 -5.48 1.83
N ILE A 10 -3.50 -5.40 3.00
CA ILE A 10 -2.07 -5.73 3.19
C ILE A 10 -1.82 -7.18 2.80
N GLN A 11 -2.69 -8.10 3.21
CA GLN A 11 -2.54 -9.52 2.93
C GLN A 11 -2.72 -9.84 1.43
N ALA A 12 -3.69 -9.20 0.76
CA ALA A 12 -3.86 -9.32 -0.69
C ALA A 12 -2.63 -8.82 -1.46
N ILE A 13 -2.09 -7.65 -1.09
CA ILE A 13 -0.88 -7.10 -1.72
C ILE A 13 0.33 -8.01 -1.45
N ALA A 14 0.49 -8.51 -0.23
CA ALA A 14 1.57 -9.43 0.14
C ALA A 14 1.56 -10.70 -0.73
N SER A 15 0.37 -11.29 -0.95
CA SER A 15 0.20 -12.43 -1.84
C SER A 15 0.48 -12.09 -3.31
N GLU A 16 0.03 -10.93 -3.80
CA GLU A 16 0.26 -10.49 -5.18
C GLU A 16 1.73 -10.20 -5.49
N THR A 17 2.47 -9.62 -4.55
CA THR A 17 3.86 -9.19 -4.75
C THR A 17 4.88 -10.17 -4.17
N ASN A 18 4.42 -11.31 -3.66
CA ASN A 18 5.22 -12.33 -2.97
C ASN A 18 6.16 -11.72 -1.91
N THR A 19 5.66 -10.69 -1.19
CA THR A 19 6.41 -9.90 -0.23
C THR A 19 5.83 -10.12 1.17
N PRO A 20 6.64 -10.20 2.24
CA PRO A 20 6.13 -10.37 3.60
C PRO A 20 5.13 -9.26 3.98
N PRO A 21 4.00 -9.60 4.65
CA PRO A 21 2.96 -8.63 5.01
C PRO A 21 3.47 -7.53 5.94
N GLU A 22 4.47 -7.82 6.78
CA GLU A 22 5.19 -6.86 7.62
C GLU A 22 5.92 -5.77 6.80
N ILE A 23 6.53 -6.13 5.67
CA ILE A 23 7.16 -5.18 4.74
C ILE A 23 6.08 -4.37 4.03
N VAL A 24 5.01 -5.03 3.57
CA VAL A 24 3.88 -4.35 2.90
C VAL A 24 3.23 -3.34 3.84
N ALA A 25 3.01 -3.69 5.11
CA ALA A 25 2.46 -2.79 6.13
C ALA A 25 3.34 -1.56 6.34
N LYS A 26 4.66 -1.73 6.38
CA LYS A 26 5.61 -0.61 6.50
C LYS A 26 5.56 0.32 5.29
N VAL A 27 5.55 -0.24 4.07
CA VAL A 27 5.46 0.53 2.82
C VAL A 27 4.10 1.24 2.72
N TYR A 28 3.04 0.59 3.17
CA TYR A 28 1.70 1.16 3.25
C TYR A 28 1.66 2.35 4.20
N ALA A 29 2.17 2.22 5.43
CA ALA A 29 2.22 3.30 6.41
C ALA A 29 3.07 4.49 5.94
N GLN A 30 4.23 4.23 5.33
CA GLN A 30 5.08 5.28 4.74
C GLN A 30 4.36 6.02 3.61
N THR A 31 3.72 5.28 2.71
CA THR A 31 2.97 5.86 1.60
C THR A 31 1.73 6.60 2.09
N TRP A 32 1.05 6.11 3.14
CA TRP A 32 -0.05 6.82 3.77
C TRP A 32 0.42 8.15 4.36
N ALA A 33 1.55 8.17 5.08
CA ALA A 33 2.14 9.40 5.61
C ALA A 33 2.44 10.41 4.49
N GLU A 34 3.14 9.97 3.42
CA GLU A 34 3.46 10.78 2.23
C GLU A 34 2.22 11.41 1.59
N PHE A 35 1.12 10.65 1.47
CA PHE A 35 -0.10 11.15 0.83
C PHE A 35 -0.97 11.95 1.79
N SER A 36 -0.92 11.66 3.09
CA SER A 36 -1.70 12.38 4.11
C SER A 36 -1.14 13.78 4.39
N GLU A 37 0.16 13.98 4.14
CA GLU A 37 0.80 15.27 4.26
C GLU A 37 0.29 16.23 3.18
N GLY A 38 -0.56 17.18 3.58
CA GLY A 38 -1.16 18.17 2.69
C GLY A 38 -2.48 17.76 2.02
N ALA A 39 -2.99 16.54 2.27
CA ALA A 39 -4.28 16.11 1.74
C ALA A 39 -5.45 16.78 2.47
N ARG A 40 -6.33 17.43 1.69
CA ARG A 40 -7.63 17.94 2.18
C ARG A 40 -8.77 16.93 2.04
N VAL A 41 -8.58 15.90 1.22
CA VAL A 41 -9.60 14.87 0.94
C VAL A 41 -8.99 13.48 1.12
N PHE A 42 -9.43 12.80 2.18
CA PHE A 42 -8.97 11.45 2.52
C PHE A 42 -9.80 10.35 1.83
N ALA A 43 -10.94 10.71 1.23
CA ALA A 43 -11.89 9.75 0.65
C ALA A 43 -11.30 8.87 -0.48
N TYR A 44 -10.29 9.36 -1.19
CA TYR A 44 -9.59 8.61 -2.25
C TYR A 44 -8.17 8.19 -1.88
N LEU A 45 -7.71 8.60 -0.70
CA LEU A 45 -6.32 8.44 -0.29
C LEU A 45 -5.97 6.96 -0.15
N GLU A 46 -6.89 6.15 0.37
CA GLU A 46 -6.73 4.70 0.47
C GLU A 46 -6.50 4.03 -0.91
N ILE A 47 -7.29 4.39 -1.92
CA ILE A 47 -7.15 3.84 -3.28
C ILE A 47 -5.79 4.23 -3.90
N LEU A 48 -5.37 5.48 -3.67
CA LEU A 48 -4.09 5.98 -4.17
C LEU A 48 -2.90 5.29 -3.48
N VAL A 49 -2.98 5.11 -2.16
CA VAL A 49 -1.96 4.41 -1.37
C VAL A 49 -1.86 2.95 -1.84
N ILE A 50 -2.98 2.24 -1.99
CA ILE A 50 -2.99 0.84 -2.48
C ILE A 50 -2.30 0.73 -3.85
N ARG A 51 -2.64 1.61 -4.80
CA ARG A 51 -2.01 1.62 -6.12
C ARG A 51 -0.52 1.89 -6.03
N ARG A 52 -0.10 2.85 -5.20
CA ARG A 52 1.31 3.23 -5.06
C ARG A 52 2.14 2.15 -4.38
N VAL A 53 1.60 1.48 -3.37
CA VAL A 53 2.27 0.36 -2.67
C VAL A 53 2.51 -0.79 -3.66
N ARG A 54 1.49 -1.18 -4.44
CA ARG A 54 1.63 -2.20 -5.49
C ARG A 54 2.72 -1.83 -6.51
N GLN A 55 2.75 -0.58 -6.94
CA GLN A 55 3.77 -0.10 -7.88
C GLN A 55 5.18 -0.13 -7.26
N LYS A 56 5.37 0.40 -6.04
CA LYS A 56 6.67 0.41 -5.34
C LYS A 56 7.20 -1.02 -5.17
N LEU A 57 6.34 -1.96 -4.78
CA LEU A 57 6.70 -3.37 -4.61
C LEU A 57 7.02 -4.05 -5.95
N ARG A 58 6.23 -3.79 -7.00
CA ARG A 58 6.48 -4.34 -8.34
C ARG A 58 7.80 -3.83 -8.94
N SER A 59 8.09 -2.54 -8.81
CA SER A 59 9.38 -1.97 -9.23
C SER A 59 10.55 -2.52 -8.42
N ALA A 60 10.35 -2.78 -7.12
CA ALA A 60 11.39 -3.39 -6.28
C ALA A 60 11.66 -4.86 -6.62
N SER A 61 10.65 -5.60 -7.07
CA SER A 61 10.81 -6.97 -7.58
C SER A 61 11.44 -7.01 -8.98
N ASP A 62 11.11 -6.04 -9.84
CA ASP A 62 11.63 -5.92 -11.21
C ASP A 62 13.13 -5.55 -11.20
N ASN A 63 13.52 -4.60 -10.33
CA ASN A 63 14.92 -4.22 -10.10
C ASN A 63 15.76 -5.30 -9.38
N ARG A 64 15.21 -6.51 -9.16
CA ARG A 64 15.91 -7.65 -8.56
C ARG A 64 16.15 -8.79 -9.56
N GLN A 65 15.77 -8.62 -10.83
CA GLN A 65 16.17 -9.46 -11.98
C GLN A 65 17.38 -8.84 -12.68
#